data_AF-A0A3E5EFV8-F1
#
_entry.id   AF-A0A3E5EFV8-F1
#
_cell.length_a   1.000
_cell.length_b   1.000
_cell.length_c   1.000
_cell.angle_alpha   90.00
_cell.angle_beta   90.00
_cell.angle_gamma   90.00
#
_symmetry.space_group_name_H-M   'P 1'
#
loop_
_entity.id
_entity.type
_entity.pdbx_description
1 polymer ?
#
loop_
_entity_poly.entity_id
_entity_poly.type
_entity_poly.pdbx_seq_one_letter_code
_entity_poly.pdbx_strand_id
1 'polypeptide(L)'
;MKNWKKYAAIIGVLALLMIFCLPMYFALKGDFSQKQFMASLFTVLFVAVMCYVLLMLFKYLNKKKEEQQVAGEIKNVIFDVGKVLVDYDWESYLDSFGFAPEKRERIAKATFQSPVWDERDRGLYEEEVYLKQFQELDPQDAEDIEKVIKGSGQTIRKRPYADTWVKYLKSKGYHVYILSNYSSYMLDHTKKELTFRREMDGEVFSCYANQLKPDAEIYQTILNKYQLKPEECVFIDDRPENCRGAQEQGIHTICFKDFKQVTADLEKLGVK
;
A
#
# COMPACT_ATOMS: atom_id res chain seq x y z
N MET A 1 -25.12 -31.35 11.00
CA MET A 1 -24.22 -31.28 9.82
C MET A 1 -22.72 -31.16 10.15
N LYS A 2 -22.30 -30.56 11.28
CA LYS A 2 -20.87 -30.34 11.60
C LYS A 2 -20.07 -31.64 11.89
N ASN A 3 -20.72 -32.67 12.43
CA ASN A 3 -20.04 -33.91 12.84
C ASN A 3 -19.77 -34.89 11.68
N TRP A 4 -20.55 -34.84 10.59
CA TRP A 4 -20.39 -35.74 9.44
C TRP A 4 -19.03 -35.60 8.76
N LYS A 5 -18.54 -34.36 8.59
CA LYS A 5 -17.23 -34.09 7.99
C LYS A 5 -16.08 -34.68 8.83
N LYS A 6 -16.21 -34.65 10.15
CA LYS A 6 -15.22 -35.23 11.08
C LYS A 6 -15.20 -36.75 10.98
N TYR A 7 -16.37 -37.40 10.93
CA TYR A 7 -16.44 -38.86 10.74
C TYR A 7 -15.90 -39.29 9.37
N ALA A 8 -16.24 -38.56 8.29
CA ALA A 8 -15.71 -38.82 6.96
C ALA A 8 -14.18 -38.68 6.91
N ALA A 9 -13.62 -37.68 7.58
CA ALA A 9 -12.17 -37.49 7.67
C ALA A 9 -11.48 -38.66 8.42
N ILE A 10 -12.05 -39.09 9.56
CA ILE A 10 -11.52 -40.23 10.34
C ILE A 10 -11.56 -41.51 9.51
N ILE A 11 -12.68 -41.78 8.81
CA ILE A 11 -12.81 -42.94 7.92
C ILE A 11 -11.77 -42.88 6.78
N GLY A 12 -11.56 -41.70 6.20
CA GLY A 12 -10.53 -41.50 5.17
C GLY A 12 -9.12 -41.78 5.68
N VAL A 13 -8.77 -41.32 6.89
CA VAL A 13 -7.48 -41.60 7.52
C VAL A 13 -7.29 -43.09 7.77
N LEU A 14 -8.31 -43.78 8.30
CA LEU A 14 -8.24 -45.22 8.53
C LEU A 14 -8.09 -46.00 7.22
N ALA A 15 -8.77 -45.60 6.15
CA ALA A 15 -8.63 -46.20 4.82
C ALA A 15 -7.23 -46.02 4.24
N LEU A 16 -6.66 -44.80 4.35
CA LEU A 16 -5.28 -44.54 3.94
C LEU A 16 -4.30 -45.40 4.74
N LEU A 17 -4.42 -45.45 6.08
CA LEU A 17 -3.56 -46.29 6.92
C LEU A 17 -3.60 -47.76 6.50
N MET A 18 -4.78 -48.31 6.19
CA MET A 18 -4.90 -49.67 5.67
C MET A 18 -4.18 -49.87 4.33
N ILE A 19 -4.31 -48.92 3.40
CA ILE A 19 -3.67 -48.97 2.09
C ILE A 19 -2.13 -48.89 2.22
N PHE A 20 -1.62 -47.96 3.03
CA PHE A 20 -0.18 -47.77 3.24
C PHE A 20 0.47 -48.92 4.03
N CYS A 21 -0.28 -49.61 4.89
CA CYS A 21 0.19 -50.81 5.60
C CYS A 21 0.05 -52.11 4.78
N LEU A 22 -0.63 -52.08 3.62
CA LEU A 22 -0.92 -53.28 2.82
C LEU A 22 0.36 -53.99 2.31
N PRO A 23 1.42 -53.29 1.84
CA PRO A 23 2.66 -53.96 1.46
C PRO A 23 3.37 -54.62 2.64
N MET A 24 3.29 -54.01 3.84
CA MET A 24 3.87 -54.57 5.07
C MET A 24 3.12 -55.83 5.52
N TYR A 25 1.78 -55.82 5.41
CA TYR A 25 0.95 -56.99 5.69
C TYR A 25 1.33 -58.17 4.79
N PHE A 26 1.49 -57.91 3.49
CA PHE A 26 1.98 -58.94 2.57
C PHE A 26 3.37 -59.39 3.02
N ALA A 27 4.36 -58.50 3.11
CA ALA A 27 5.74 -58.85 3.49
C ALA A 27 5.86 -59.75 4.74
N LEU A 28 5.02 -59.54 5.77
CA LEU A 28 5.05 -60.31 7.02
C LEU A 28 4.38 -61.70 6.93
N LYS A 29 3.38 -61.89 6.05
CA LYS A 29 2.58 -63.12 6.02
C LYS A 29 3.20 -64.24 5.17
N GLY A 30 4.11 -63.90 4.26
CA GLY A 30 4.92 -64.85 3.46
C GLY A 30 4.20 -65.66 2.38
N ASP A 31 2.88 -65.80 2.41
CA ASP A 31 2.11 -66.72 1.54
C ASP A 31 1.27 -66.01 0.45
N PHE A 32 1.90 -65.14 -0.35
CA PHE A 32 1.23 -64.33 -1.38
C PHE A 32 2.02 -64.35 -2.70
N SER A 33 1.31 -64.16 -3.81
CA SER A 33 1.97 -64.11 -5.12
C SER A 33 2.76 -62.80 -5.29
N GLN A 34 3.89 -62.85 -5.99
CA GLN A 34 4.69 -61.68 -6.36
C GLN A 34 3.83 -60.60 -7.06
N LYS A 35 2.81 -61.01 -7.83
CA LYS A 35 1.84 -60.11 -8.48
C LYS A 35 1.01 -59.31 -7.47
N GLN A 36 0.53 -59.94 -6.40
CA GLN A 36 -0.26 -59.27 -5.36
C GLN A 36 0.58 -58.26 -4.56
N PHE A 37 1.84 -58.60 -4.27
CA PHE A 37 2.76 -57.68 -3.61
C PHE A 37 3.05 -56.44 -4.46
N MET A 38 3.41 -56.65 -5.73
CA MET A 38 3.64 -55.53 -6.65
C MET A 38 2.40 -54.66 -6.83
N ALA A 39 1.22 -55.26 -6.94
CA ALA A 39 -0.04 -54.50 -6.98
C ALA A 39 -0.24 -53.63 -5.72
N SER A 40 0.11 -54.12 -4.53
CA SER A 40 0.02 -53.34 -3.29
C SER A 40 0.99 -52.15 -3.28
N LEU A 41 2.23 -52.34 -3.75
CA LEU A 41 3.23 -51.27 -3.90
C LEU A 41 2.77 -50.19 -4.89
N PHE A 42 2.28 -50.59 -6.06
CA PHE A 42 1.74 -49.67 -7.05
C PHE A 42 0.53 -48.90 -6.50
N THR A 43 -0.33 -49.56 -5.72
CA THR A 43 -1.49 -48.92 -5.10
C THR A 43 -1.06 -47.83 -4.12
N VAL A 44 -0.05 -48.09 -3.28
CA VAL A 44 0.51 -47.10 -2.35
C VAL A 44 1.10 -45.90 -3.09
N LEU A 45 1.93 -46.15 -4.10
CA LEU A 45 2.54 -45.08 -4.91
C LEU A 45 1.47 -44.24 -5.62
N PHE A 46 0.49 -44.88 -6.23
CA PHE A 46 -0.60 -44.20 -6.93
C PHE A 46 -1.44 -43.33 -5.98
N VAL A 47 -1.83 -43.87 -4.82
CA VAL A 47 -2.61 -43.12 -3.81
C VAL A 47 -1.80 -41.95 -3.26
N ALA A 48 -0.51 -42.12 -2.97
CA ALA A 48 0.35 -41.04 -2.50
C ALA A 48 0.45 -39.88 -3.52
N VAL A 49 0.69 -40.22 -4.79
CA VAL A 49 0.74 -39.23 -5.89
C VAL A 49 -0.61 -38.54 -6.03
N MET A 50 -1.72 -39.28 -5.97
CA MET A 50 -3.06 -38.69 -6.08
C MET A 50 -3.42 -37.78 -4.93
N CYS A 51 -3.09 -38.14 -3.69
CA CYS A 51 -3.26 -37.25 -2.54
C CYS A 51 -2.44 -35.96 -2.72
N TYR A 52 -1.19 -36.06 -3.21
CA TYR A 52 -0.36 -34.88 -3.46
C TYR A 52 -0.94 -33.97 -4.57
N VAL A 53 -1.39 -34.55 -5.69
CA VAL A 53 -2.04 -33.80 -6.78
C VAL A 53 -3.33 -33.13 -6.29
N LEU A 54 -4.15 -33.82 -5.51
CA LEU A 54 -5.37 -33.24 -4.92
C LEU A 54 -5.05 -32.09 -3.95
N LEU A 55 -3.98 -32.20 -3.14
CA LEU A 55 -3.52 -31.12 -2.27
C LEU A 55 -3.03 -29.92 -3.08
N MET A 56 -2.27 -30.14 -4.17
CA MET A 56 -1.83 -29.09 -5.09
C MET A 56 -3.00 -28.39 -5.76
N LEU A 57 -3.99 -29.15 -6.25
CA LEU A 57 -5.22 -28.60 -6.83
C LEU A 57 -6.02 -27.80 -5.79
N PHE A 58 -6.14 -28.30 -4.56
CA PHE A 58 -6.83 -27.58 -3.48
C PHE A 58 -6.12 -26.26 -3.14
N LYS A 59 -4.78 -26.27 -3.05
CA LYS A 59 -3.99 -25.04 -2.87
C LYS A 59 -4.18 -24.06 -4.04
N TYR A 60 -4.15 -24.56 -5.27
CA TYR A 60 -4.35 -23.74 -6.47
C TYR A 60 -5.75 -23.11 -6.51
N LEU A 61 -6.79 -23.90 -6.22
CA LEU A 61 -8.18 -23.43 -6.18
C LEU A 61 -8.43 -22.43 -5.04
N ASN A 62 -7.84 -22.65 -3.86
CA ASN A 62 -7.96 -21.70 -2.76
C ASN A 62 -7.22 -20.39 -3.05
N LYS A 63 -6.03 -20.45 -3.64
CA LYS A 63 -5.31 -19.25 -4.08
C LYS A 63 -6.13 -18.44 -5.08
N LYS A 64 -6.73 -19.10 -6.07
CA LYS A 64 -7.60 -18.44 -7.06
C LYS A 64 -8.87 -17.85 -6.42
N LYS A 65 -9.40 -18.51 -5.40
CA LYS A 65 -10.57 -18.03 -4.64
C LYS A 65 -10.22 -16.83 -3.76
N GLU A 66 -9.04 -16.82 -3.13
CA GLU A 66 -8.51 -15.66 -2.42
C GLU A 66 -8.28 -14.49 -3.40
N GLU A 67 -7.66 -14.72 -4.55
CA GLU A 67 -7.51 -13.73 -5.63
C GLU A 67 -8.86 -13.19 -6.13
N GLN A 68 -9.88 -14.03 -6.27
CA GLN A 68 -11.25 -13.61 -6.65
C GLN A 68 -12.04 -12.94 -5.53
N GLN A 69 -11.79 -13.29 -4.26
CA GLN A 69 -12.46 -12.70 -3.10
C GLN A 69 -11.86 -11.35 -2.72
N VAL A 70 -10.58 -11.15 -3.02
CA VAL A 70 -9.87 -9.87 -2.99
C VAL A 70 -10.33 -8.95 -4.15
N ALA A 71 -10.84 -9.52 -5.24
CA ALA A 71 -11.48 -8.77 -6.33
C ALA A 71 -12.95 -8.40 -6.02
N GLY A 72 -13.17 -7.67 -4.93
CA GLY A 72 -14.31 -6.75 -4.88
C GLY A 72 -14.12 -5.67 -5.96
N GLU A 73 -15.20 -5.19 -6.59
CA GLU A 73 -15.08 -4.09 -7.54
C GLU A 73 -14.58 -2.85 -6.78
N ILE A 74 -13.37 -2.37 -7.10
CA ILE A 74 -12.83 -1.13 -6.53
C ILE A 74 -13.81 0.00 -6.83
N LYS A 75 -14.18 0.76 -5.79
CA LYS A 75 -15.08 1.92 -5.90
C LYS A 75 -14.38 3.21 -5.54
N ASN A 76 -13.35 3.14 -4.71
CA ASN A 76 -12.72 4.30 -4.10
C ASN A 76 -11.24 4.35 -4.50
N VAL A 77 -10.81 5.48 -5.06
CA VAL A 77 -9.42 5.75 -5.39
C VAL A 77 -8.92 6.83 -4.44
N ILE A 78 -7.95 6.48 -3.60
CA ILE A 78 -7.32 7.36 -2.62
C ILE A 78 -5.96 7.77 -3.18
N PHE A 79 -5.73 9.08 -3.29
CA PHE A 79 -4.50 9.65 -3.81
C PHE A 79 -3.64 10.20 -2.69
N ASP A 80 -2.34 9.88 -2.71
CA ASP A 80 -1.37 10.85 -2.21
C ASP A 80 -1.28 12.06 -3.17
N VAL A 81 -0.76 13.16 -2.65
CA VAL A 81 -0.58 14.41 -3.41
C VAL A 81 0.84 14.50 -3.95
N GLY A 82 1.86 14.40 -3.07
CA GLY A 82 3.26 14.60 -3.40
C GLY A 82 3.76 13.58 -4.40
N LYS A 83 4.43 14.03 -5.47
CA LYS A 83 4.94 13.19 -6.57
C LYS A 83 3.89 12.37 -7.34
N VAL A 84 2.63 12.29 -6.89
CA VAL A 84 1.52 11.62 -7.58
C VAL A 84 0.66 12.61 -8.39
N LEU A 85 0.07 13.62 -7.75
CA LEU A 85 -0.77 14.65 -8.40
C LEU A 85 -0.03 15.98 -8.58
N VAL A 86 0.98 16.24 -7.75
CA VAL A 86 1.88 17.38 -7.89
C VAL A 86 3.32 16.91 -7.93
N ASP A 87 4.19 17.69 -8.54
CA ASP A 87 5.64 17.58 -8.35
C ASP A 87 6.04 18.22 -7.03
N TYR A 88 7.13 17.72 -6.46
CA TYR A 88 7.82 18.30 -5.30
C TYR A 88 9.30 18.42 -5.65
N ASP A 89 9.71 19.63 -6.01
CA ASP A 89 11.07 19.96 -6.46
C ASP A 89 11.68 21.03 -5.54
N TRP A 90 12.13 20.57 -4.38
CA TRP A 90 12.82 21.42 -3.43
C TRP A 90 14.26 21.74 -3.84
N GLU A 91 14.89 20.88 -4.66
CA GLU A 91 16.28 21.06 -5.09
C GLU A 91 16.42 22.26 -6.02
N SER A 92 15.64 22.32 -7.10
CA SER A 92 15.67 23.48 -8.01
C SER A 92 15.24 24.76 -7.31
N TYR A 93 14.29 24.66 -6.37
CA TYR A 93 13.87 25.79 -5.55
C TYR A 93 15.02 26.31 -4.69
N LEU A 94 15.72 25.43 -3.98
CA LEU A 94 16.85 25.82 -3.13
C LEU A 94 18.03 26.36 -3.96
N ASP A 95 18.30 25.76 -5.11
CA ASP A 95 19.37 26.18 -6.01
C ASP A 95 19.09 27.58 -6.60
N SER A 96 17.82 28.00 -6.70
CA SER A 96 17.43 29.34 -7.19
C SER A 96 17.93 30.50 -6.31
N PHE A 97 18.32 30.23 -5.06
CA PHE A 97 18.89 31.23 -4.15
C PHE A 97 20.37 31.54 -4.46
N GLY A 98 21.04 30.71 -5.27
CA GLY A 98 22.44 30.94 -5.66
C GLY A 98 23.45 30.84 -4.52
N PHE A 99 23.14 30.06 -3.46
CA PHE A 99 24.05 29.84 -2.35
C PHE A 99 25.32 29.09 -2.77
N ALA A 100 26.44 29.36 -2.09
CA ALA A 100 27.65 28.57 -2.25
C ALA A 100 27.37 27.08 -1.89
N PRO A 101 28.00 26.09 -2.55
CA PRO A 101 27.67 24.67 -2.39
C PRO A 101 27.62 24.18 -0.94
N GLU A 102 28.60 24.58 -0.11
CA GLU A 102 28.64 24.19 1.31
C GLU A 102 27.46 24.75 2.12
N LYS A 103 27.09 26.01 1.87
CA LYS A 103 25.94 26.67 2.51
C LYS A 103 24.62 26.06 2.04
N ARG A 104 24.48 25.81 0.74
CA ARG A 104 23.32 25.12 0.16
C ARG A 104 23.08 23.78 0.84
N GLU A 105 24.14 22.99 1.01
CA GLU A 105 24.07 21.68 1.66
C GLU A 105 23.67 21.76 3.13
N ARG A 106 24.19 22.74 3.88
CA ARG A 106 23.75 22.94 5.28
C ARG A 106 22.29 23.34 5.37
N ILE A 107 21.84 24.28 4.54
CA ILE A 107 20.44 24.70 4.50
C ILE A 107 19.53 23.54 4.10
N ALA A 108 19.91 22.72 3.12
CA ALA A 108 19.14 21.52 2.74
C ALA A 108 18.95 20.58 3.94
N LYS A 109 20.03 20.30 4.68
CA LYS A 109 20.02 19.46 5.90
C LYS A 109 19.20 20.06 7.03
N ALA A 110 19.23 21.37 7.19
CA ALA A 110 18.46 22.10 8.19
C ALA A 110 16.99 22.32 7.79
N THR A 111 16.61 22.05 6.53
CA THR A 111 15.24 22.29 6.02
C THR A 111 14.66 20.99 5.45
N PHE A 112 14.60 20.85 4.12
CA PHE A 112 13.89 19.79 3.40
C PHE A 112 14.35 18.35 3.70
N GLN A 113 15.56 18.18 4.23
CA GLN A 113 16.11 16.87 4.60
C GLN A 113 16.12 16.64 6.12
N SER A 114 15.56 17.57 6.89
CA SER A 114 15.56 17.49 8.35
C SER A 114 14.36 16.70 8.89
N PRO A 115 14.48 16.08 10.08
CA PRO A 115 13.34 15.49 10.78
C PRO A 115 12.24 16.50 11.12
N VAL A 116 12.60 17.78 11.27
CA VAL A 116 11.63 18.87 11.52
C VAL A 116 10.71 19.04 10.32
N TRP A 117 11.22 18.86 9.10
CA TRP A 117 10.41 18.94 7.88
C TRP A 117 9.37 17.82 7.83
N ASP A 118 9.78 16.59 8.14
CA ASP A 118 8.86 15.45 8.17
C ASP A 118 7.81 15.59 9.28
N GLU A 119 8.22 16.02 10.48
CA GLU A 119 7.31 16.16 11.63
C GLU A 119 6.40 17.39 11.51
N ARG A 120 6.78 18.40 10.72
CA ARG A 120 5.94 19.55 10.39
C ARG A 120 4.65 19.15 9.69
N ASP A 121 4.65 18.07 8.92
CA ASP A 121 3.44 17.54 8.30
C ASP A 121 2.42 17.05 9.34
N ARG A 122 2.83 16.71 10.57
CA ARG A 122 1.89 16.29 11.63
C ARG A 122 1.07 17.47 12.16
N GLY A 123 1.57 18.71 12.06
CA GLY A 123 0.82 19.92 12.45
C GLY A 123 0.53 20.02 13.95
N LEU A 124 1.47 19.61 14.80
CA LEU A 124 1.35 19.72 16.27
C LEU A 124 1.61 21.14 16.79
N TYR A 125 2.34 21.95 16.02
CA TYR A 125 2.73 23.31 16.40
C TYR A 125 2.36 24.33 15.32
N GLU A 126 2.34 25.60 15.71
CA GLU A 126 2.27 26.72 14.77
C GLU A 126 3.56 26.81 13.93
N GLU A 127 3.47 27.39 12.74
CA GLU A 127 4.59 27.47 11.80
C GLU A 127 5.81 28.18 12.39
N GLU A 128 5.61 29.21 13.23
CA GLU A 128 6.71 29.94 13.88
C GLU A 128 7.53 29.06 14.82
N VAL A 129 6.94 28.00 15.38
CA VAL A 129 7.66 27.05 16.24
C VAL A 129 8.54 26.15 15.38
N TYR A 130 8.00 25.62 14.26
CA TYR A 130 8.79 24.83 13.32
C TYR A 130 9.92 25.66 12.69
N LEU A 131 9.67 26.92 12.37
CA LEU A 131 10.70 27.84 11.86
C LEU A 131 11.89 27.95 12.82
N LYS A 132 11.63 28.13 14.12
CA LYS A 132 12.69 28.17 15.14
C LYS A 132 13.47 26.86 15.20
N GLN A 133 12.77 25.72 15.14
CA GLN A 133 13.43 24.41 15.12
C GLN A 133 14.33 24.24 13.89
N PHE A 134 13.92 24.70 12.70
CA PHE A 134 14.80 24.71 11.53
C PHE A 134 16.03 25.60 11.74
N GLN A 135 15.86 26.79 12.30
CA GLN A 135 16.97 27.71 12.60
C GLN A 135 17.93 27.16 13.65
N GLU A 136 17.45 26.37 14.61
CA GLU A 136 18.29 25.71 15.62
C GLU A 136 19.18 24.61 15.02
N LEU A 137 18.78 24.02 13.88
CA LEU A 137 19.59 23.02 13.17
C LEU A 137 20.81 23.64 12.47
N ASP A 138 20.72 24.90 12.06
CA ASP A 138 21.89 25.69 11.60
C ASP A 138 21.72 27.19 11.96
N PRO A 139 22.14 27.59 13.17
CA PRO A 139 22.02 28.97 13.63
C PRO A 139 22.85 29.97 12.80
N GLN A 140 23.87 29.51 12.08
CA GLN A 140 24.72 30.38 11.27
C GLN A 140 23.96 30.94 10.06
N ASP A 141 23.05 30.16 9.50
CA ASP A 141 22.29 30.49 8.28
C ASP A 141 20.79 30.73 8.58
N ALA A 142 20.44 31.05 9.82
CA ALA A 142 19.05 31.19 10.30
C ALA A 142 18.18 32.15 9.47
N GLU A 143 18.72 33.27 9.01
CA GLU A 143 17.99 34.24 8.17
C GLU A 143 17.65 33.66 6.78
N ASP A 144 18.56 32.88 6.20
CA ASP A 144 18.34 32.29 4.88
C ASP A 144 17.45 31.05 4.97
N ILE A 145 17.53 30.29 6.07
CA ILE A 145 16.56 29.23 6.40
C ILE A 145 15.15 29.80 6.47
N GLU A 146 14.96 30.94 7.13
CA GLU A 146 13.65 31.58 7.20
C GLU A 146 13.11 31.95 5.82
N LYS A 147 13.94 32.54 4.95
CA LYS A 147 13.53 32.86 3.57
C LYS A 147 13.16 31.59 2.79
N VAL A 148 13.96 30.53 2.92
CA VAL A 148 13.74 29.25 2.25
C VAL A 148 12.42 28.61 2.71
N ILE A 149 12.18 28.53 4.02
CA ILE A 149 10.96 27.95 4.58
C ILE A 149 9.72 28.79 4.21
N LYS A 150 9.79 30.12 4.30
CA LYS A 150 8.66 30.99 3.93
C LYS A 150 8.29 30.89 2.45
N GLY A 151 9.25 30.64 1.57
CA GLY A 151 8.98 30.45 0.15
C GLY A 151 8.67 29.01 -0.25
N SER A 152 8.60 28.06 0.70
CA SER A 152 8.53 26.62 0.43
C SER A 152 7.34 26.16 -0.41
N GLY A 153 6.25 26.95 -0.47
CA GLY A 153 5.13 26.68 -1.39
C GLY A 153 5.53 26.66 -2.87
N GLN A 154 6.66 27.28 -3.25
CA GLN A 154 7.18 27.28 -4.62
C GLN A 154 7.79 25.94 -5.06
N THR A 155 8.01 25.01 -4.12
CA THR A 155 8.50 23.65 -4.40
C THR A 155 7.43 22.77 -5.04
N ILE A 156 6.16 23.20 -5.00
CA ILE A 156 5.03 22.41 -5.47
C ILE A 156 4.57 22.93 -6.83
N ARG A 157 4.35 22.00 -7.77
CA ARG A 157 3.77 22.31 -9.07
C ARG A 157 2.75 21.24 -9.45
N LYS A 158 1.57 21.64 -9.90
CA LYS A 158 0.57 20.68 -10.36
C LYS A 158 1.07 19.89 -11.56
N ARG A 159 0.90 18.57 -11.54
CA ARG A 159 1.18 17.76 -12.72
C ARG A 159 0.10 18.00 -13.79
N PRO A 160 0.46 18.03 -15.09
CA PRO A 160 -0.49 18.35 -16.17
C PRO A 160 -1.73 17.45 -16.20
N TYR A 161 -1.60 16.19 -15.78
CA TYR A 161 -2.70 15.22 -15.81
C TYR A 161 -3.61 15.26 -14.58
N ALA A 162 -3.26 15.97 -13.50
CA ALA A 162 -3.91 15.80 -12.20
C ALA A 162 -5.41 16.06 -12.24
N ASP A 163 -5.84 17.23 -12.75
CA ASP A 163 -7.27 17.56 -12.84
C ASP A 163 -8.01 16.61 -13.79
N THR A 164 -7.42 16.30 -14.95
CA THR A 164 -8.05 15.44 -15.95
C THR A 164 -8.21 14.01 -15.45
N TRP A 165 -7.25 13.50 -14.68
CA TRP A 165 -7.28 12.15 -14.16
C TRP A 165 -8.35 11.98 -13.09
N VAL A 166 -8.42 12.91 -12.14
CA VAL A 166 -9.46 12.93 -11.10
C VAL A 166 -10.85 13.02 -11.73
N LYS A 167 -11.05 13.93 -12.69
CA LYS A 167 -12.33 14.05 -13.43
C LYS A 167 -12.68 12.79 -14.22
N TYR A 168 -11.69 12.17 -14.86
CA TYR A 168 -11.88 10.93 -15.61
C TYR A 168 -12.39 9.82 -14.70
N LEU A 169 -11.74 9.58 -13.55
CA LEU A 169 -12.15 8.54 -12.61
C LEU A 169 -13.57 8.78 -12.07
N LYS A 170 -13.91 10.04 -11.73
CA LYS A 170 -15.29 10.38 -11.36
C LYS A 170 -16.29 10.11 -12.47
N SER A 171 -15.95 10.42 -13.72
CA SER A 171 -16.82 10.14 -14.87
C SER A 171 -17.07 8.65 -15.11
N LYS A 172 -16.18 7.78 -14.58
CA LYS A 172 -16.35 6.32 -14.58
C LYS A 172 -17.14 5.79 -13.39
N GLY A 173 -17.54 6.67 -12.45
CA GLY A 173 -18.31 6.31 -11.27
C GLY A 173 -17.46 5.96 -10.05
N TYR A 174 -16.14 6.19 -10.08
CA TYR A 174 -15.30 6.03 -8.90
C TYR A 174 -15.42 7.24 -7.98
N HIS A 175 -15.37 6.99 -6.67
CA HIS A 175 -15.16 8.02 -5.65
C HIS A 175 -13.67 8.29 -5.49
N VAL A 176 -13.30 9.55 -5.36
CA VAL A 176 -11.89 9.97 -5.34
C VAL A 176 -11.60 10.75 -4.06
N TYR A 177 -10.53 10.37 -3.37
CA TYR A 177 -10.16 10.93 -2.07
C TYR A 177 -8.68 11.33 -2.01
N ILE A 178 -8.34 12.20 -1.07
CA ILE A 178 -6.94 12.54 -0.73
C ILE A 178 -6.57 11.96 0.63
N LEU A 179 -5.39 11.35 0.71
CA LEU A 179 -4.68 11.01 1.94
C LEU A 179 -3.20 11.41 1.82
N SER A 180 -2.82 12.55 2.41
CA SER A 180 -1.47 13.10 2.22
C SER A 180 -0.82 13.60 3.51
N ASN A 181 0.48 13.30 3.65
CA ASN A 181 1.33 14.01 4.60
C ASN A 181 1.60 15.39 4.00
N TYR A 182 1.11 16.43 4.66
CA TYR A 182 1.14 17.79 4.16
C TYR A 182 0.96 18.76 5.33
N SER A 183 1.84 19.74 5.46
CA SER A 183 1.71 20.77 6.49
C SER A 183 0.61 21.79 6.17
N SER A 184 0.04 22.38 7.22
CA SER A 184 -0.99 23.43 7.11
C SER A 184 -0.46 24.65 6.35
N TYR A 185 0.78 25.05 6.62
CA TYR A 185 1.44 26.15 5.92
C TYR A 185 1.54 25.88 4.42
N MET A 186 1.97 24.66 4.03
CA MET A 186 2.06 24.31 2.61
C MET A 186 0.66 24.34 1.97
N LEU A 187 -0.38 23.80 2.61
CA LEU A 187 -1.75 23.85 2.09
C LEU A 187 -2.22 25.28 1.84
N ASP A 188 -1.84 26.22 2.71
CA ASP A 188 -2.22 27.61 2.56
C ASP A 188 -1.54 28.29 1.37
N HIS A 189 -0.29 27.93 1.10
CA HIS A 189 0.54 28.55 0.06
C HIS A 189 0.45 27.86 -1.31
N THR A 190 -0.12 26.66 -1.40
CA THR A 190 -0.19 25.87 -2.65
C THR A 190 -1.61 25.68 -3.19
N LYS A 191 -2.62 26.38 -2.67
CA LYS A 191 -4.04 26.26 -3.10
C LYS A 191 -4.24 26.34 -4.62
N LYS A 192 -3.44 27.17 -5.31
CA LYS A 192 -3.48 27.34 -6.78
C LYS A 192 -2.99 26.12 -7.56
N GLU A 193 -2.12 25.30 -6.96
CA GLU A 193 -1.57 24.08 -7.55
C GLU A 193 -2.47 22.87 -7.24
N LEU A 194 -3.29 22.94 -6.18
CA LEU A 194 -4.17 21.87 -5.73
C LEU A 194 -5.60 21.98 -6.28
N THR A 195 -5.78 22.41 -7.53
CA THR A 195 -7.12 22.67 -8.12
C THR A 195 -8.02 21.44 -8.17
N PHE A 196 -7.43 20.24 -8.27
CA PHE A 196 -8.14 18.96 -8.30
C PHE A 196 -8.90 18.68 -7.00
N ARG A 197 -8.56 19.34 -5.88
CA ARG A 197 -9.27 19.22 -4.60
C ARG A 197 -10.76 19.53 -4.72
N ARG A 198 -11.15 20.40 -5.65
CA ARG A 198 -12.56 20.78 -5.88
C ARG A 198 -13.42 19.61 -6.36
N GLU A 199 -12.79 18.61 -6.95
CA GLU A 199 -13.46 17.42 -7.47
C GLU A 199 -13.42 16.27 -6.45
N MET A 200 -12.66 16.38 -5.36
CA MET A 200 -12.52 15.28 -4.40
C MET A 200 -13.81 15.05 -3.61
N ASP A 201 -14.17 13.78 -3.41
CA ASP A 201 -15.29 13.38 -2.55
C ASP A 201 -14.93 13.49 -1.06
N GLY A 202 -13.64 13.51 -0.75
CA GLY A 202 -13.13 13.78 0.58
C GLY A 202 -11.62 13.91 0.65
N GLU A 203 -11.13 14.53 1.71
CA GLU A 203 -9.70 14.69 1.98
C GLU A 203 -9.36 14.44 3.47
N VAL A 204 -8.17 13.88 3.68
CA VAL A 204 -7.47 13.80 4.96
C VAL A 204 -6.04 14.27 4.73
N PHE A 205 -5.72 15.41 5.32
CA PHE A 205 -4.34 15.92 5.41
C PHE A 205 -3.82 15.66 6.82
N SER A 206 -2.58 15.18 6.92
CA SER A 206 -1.93 14.85 8.19
C SER A 206 -2.00 15.98 9.21
N CYS A 207 -1.78 17.23 8.78
CA CYS A 207 -1.75 18.38 9.67
C CYS A 207 -3.10 18.66 10.36
N TYR A 208 -4.21 18.25 9.75
CA TYR A 208 -5.55 18.39 10.34
C TYR A 208 -5.96 17.19 11.19
N ALA A 209 -5.31 16.04 10.99
CA ALA A 209 -5.56 14.81 11.74
C ALA A 209 -4.56 14.59 12.88
N ASN A 210 -3.45 15.35 12.91
CA ASN A 210 -2.31 15.13 13.79
C ASN A 210 -1.71 13.72 13.71
N GLN A 211 -1.75 13.14 12.52
CA GLN A 211 -1.34 11.76 12.22
C GLN A 211 -0.51 11.76 10.95
N LEU A 212 0.48 10.87 10.84
CA LEU A 212 1.30 10.75 9.64
C LEU A 212 1.12 9.37 9.02
N LYS A 213 1.22 9.29 7.69
CA LYS A 213 1.62 8.04 7.03
C LYS A 213 3.09 7.74 7.39
N PRO A 214 3.47 6.48 7.62
CA PRO A 214 2.70 5.26 7.42
C PRO A 214 1.98 4.73 8.69
N ASP A 215 1.72 5.57 9.70
CA ASP A 215 1.07 5.14 10.93
C ASP A 215 -0.37 4.66 10.67
N ALA A 216 -0.81 3.60 11.35
CA ALA A 216 -2.09 2.94 11.08
C ALA A 216 -3.30 3.88 11.26
N GLU A 217 -3.18 4.82 12.20
CA GLU A 217 -4.23 5.75 12.61
C GLU A 217 -4.74 6.61 11.45
N ILE A 218 -3.86 7.06 10.54
CA ILE A 218 -4.27 7.96 9.45
C ILE A 218 -5.13 7.23 8.39
N TYR A 219 -4.82 5.97 8.13
CA TYR A 219 -5.61 5.13 7.23
C TYR A 219 -6.97 4.79 7.87
N GLN A 220 -6.99 4.48 9.17
CA GLN A 220 -8.24 4.26 9.89
C GLN A 220 -9.10 5.53 9.92
N THR A 221 -8.48 6.71 10.06
CA THR A 221 -9.17 8.01 10.00
C THR A 221 -9.91 8.19 8.68
N ILE A 222 -9.25 7.97 7.52
CA ILE A 222 -9.93 8.14 6.23
C ILE A 222 -11.02 7.10 5.99
N LEU A 223 -10.77 5.83 6.36
CA LEU A 223 -11.75 4.76 6.25
C LEU A 223 -13.01 5.06 7.08
N ASN A 224 -12.83 5.48 8.33
CA ASN A 224 -13.94 5.78 9.24
C ASN A 224 -14.69 7.06 8.84
N LYS A 225 -13.95 8.14 8.50
CA LYS A 225 -14.52 9.45 8.15
C LYS A 225 -15.47 9.38 6.96
N TYR A 226 -15.12 8.58 5.95
CA TYR A 226 -15.91 8.43 4.73
C TYR A 226 -16.62 7.08 4.61
N GLN A 227 -16.63 6.27 5.68
CA GLN A 227 -17.30 4.96 5.74
C GLN A 227 -16.85 4.01 4.61
N LEU A 228 -15.57 4.06 4.29
CA LEU A 228 -14.98 3.27 3.22
C LEU A 228 -14.71 1.85 3.69
N LYS A 229 -14.95 0.88 2.80
CA LYS A 229 -14.51 -0.49 2.99
C LYS A 229 -13.10 -0.64 2.42
N PRO A 230 -12.12 -1.11 3.20
CA PRO A 230 -10.72 -1.19 2.75
C PRO A 230 -10.57 -2.06 1.48
N GLU A 231 -11.34 -3.15 1.38
CA GLU A 231 -11.34 -4.03 0.21
C GLU A 231 -11.95 -3.42 -1.07
N GLU A 232 -12.64 -2.28 -0.97
CA GLU A 232 -13.17 -1.53 -2.12
C GLU A 232 -12.31 -0.29 -2.45
N CYS A 233 -11.15 -0.14 -1.80
CA CYS A 233 -10.26 1.01 -1.92
C CYS A 233 -8.93 0.63 -2.57
N VAL A 234 -8.44 1.50 -3.45
CA VAL A 234 -7.03 1.51 -3.89
C VAL A 234 -6.36 2.82 -3.49
N PHE A 235 -5.21 2.73 -2.84
CA PHE A 235 -4.37 3.86 -2.45
C PHE A 235 -3.13 3.96 -3.34
N ILE A 236 -2.92 5.13 -3.93
CA ILE A 236 -1.83 5.42 -4.87
C ILE A 236 -0.87 6.40 -4.20
N ASP A 237 0.35 5.95 -3.94
CA ASP A 237 1.37 6.72 -3.21
C ASP A 237 2.76 6.37 -3.77
N ASP A 238 3.69 7.31 -3.83
CA ASP A 238 5.03 7.06 -4.38
C ASP A 238 5.96 6.32 -3.40
N ARG A 239 5.64 6.34 -2.10
CA ARG A 239 6.48 5.77 -1.04
C ARG A 239 6.06 4.34 -0.70
N PRO A 240 6.97 3.34 -0.83
CA PRO A 240 6.68 1.94 -0.52
C PRO A 240 6.22 1.69 0.92
N GLU A 241 6.71 2.46 1.88
CA GLU A 241 6.35 2.39 3.30
C GLU A 241 4.90 2.81 3.54
N ASN A 242 4.42 3.85 2.85
CA ASN A 242 3.02 4.29 2.92
C ASN A 242 2.11 3.21 2.31
N CYS A 243 2.51 2.67 1.15
CA CYS A 243 1.81 1.56 0.53
C CYS A 243 1.72 0.33 1.45
N ARG A 244 2.78 0.02 2.21
CA ARG A 244 2.77 -1.08 3.17
C ARG A 244 1.83 -0.81 4.34
N GLY A 245 1.88 0.39 4.92
CA GLY A 245 0.98 0.78 6.02
C GLY A 245 -0.49 0.66 5.64
N ALA A 246 -0.85 1.10 4.43
CA ALA A 246 -2.21 0.96 3.90
C ALA A 246 -2.60 -0.52 3.65
N GLN A 247 -1.70 -1.34 3.12
CA GLN A 247 -1.93 -2.79 2.91
C GLN A 247 -2.22 -3.51 4.23
N GLU A 248 -1.52 -3.15 5.30
CA GLU A 248 -1.76 -3.72 6.64
C GLU A 248 -3.16 -3.37 7.19
N GLN A 249 -3.79 -2.32 6.68
CA GLN A 249 -5.18 -1.96 6.96
C GLN A 249 -6.19 -2.57 5.96
N GLY A 250 -5.74 -3.44 5.05
CA GLY A 250 -6.57 -4.12 4.06
C GLY A 250 -6.86 -3.32 2.79
N ILE A 251 -6.19 -2.18 2.59
CA ILE A 251 -6.39 -1.31 1.42
C ILE A 251 -5.51 -1.82 0.27
N HIS A 252 -6.03 -1.90 -0.95
CA HIS A 252 -5.21 -2.19 -2.12
C HIS A 252 -4.24 -1.04 -2.37
N THR A 253 -3.03 -1.30 -2.83
CA THR A 253 -2.07 -0.21 -3.07
C THR A 253 -1.34 -0.32 -4.39
N ILE A 254 -0.99 0.83 -4.93
CA ILE A 254 -0.13 0.99 -6.09
C ILE A 254 0.99 1.95 -5.70
N CYS A 255 2.22 1.45 -5.65
CA CYS A 255 3.41 2.29 -5.48
C CYS A 255 3.68 3.03 -6.79
N PHE A 256 3.33 4.31 -6.82
CA PHE A 256 3.32 5.14 -8.01
C PHE A 256 4.74 5.42 -8.52
N LYS A 257 4.97 5.17 -9.81
CA LYS A 257 6.22 5.51 -10.49
C LYS A 257 5.98 6.45 -11.65
N ASP A 258 5.00 6.12 -12.48
CA ASP A 258 4.61 6.91 -13.63
C ASP A 258 3.17 6.57 -14.05
N PHE A 259 2.64 7.39 -14.95
CA PHE A 259 1.25 7.27 -15.41
C PHE A 259 0.97 5.98 -16.19
N LYS A 260 1.97 5.44 -16.91
CA LYS A 260 1.81 4.21 -17.69
C LYS A 260 1.70 3.00 -16.77
N GLN A 261 2.55 2.96 -15.74
CA GLN A 261 2.55 1.91 -14.74
C GLN A 261 1.26 1.93 -13.91
N VAL A 262 0.84 3.09 -13.40
CA VAL A 262 -0.37 3.16 -12.57
C VAL A 262 -1.62 2.75 -13.35
N THR A 263 -1.71 3.10 -14.64
CA THR A 263 -2.85 2.72 -15.49
C THR A 263 -2.93 1.20 -15.63
N ALA A 264 -1.81 0.54 -15.94
CA ALA A 264 -1.77 -0.92 -16.08
C ALA A 264 -2.06 -1.65 -14.75
N ASP A 265 -1.67 -1.07 -13.61
CA ASP A 265 -1.92 -1.67 -12.31
C ASP A 265 -3.36 -1.43 -11.82
N LEU A 266 -3.95 -0.28 -12.14
CA LEU A 266 -5.37 -0.01 -11.94
C LEU A 266 -6.25 -0.97 -12.75
N GLU A 267 -5.92 -1.24 -14.01
CA GLU A 267 -6.64 -2.20 -14.85
C GLU A 267 -6.65 -3.62 -14.26
N LYS A 268 -5.53 -4.05 -13.64
CA LYS A 268 -5.46 -5.36 -12.94
C LYS A 268 -6.40 -5.44 -11.75
N LEU A 269 -6.73 -4.31 -11.13
CA LEU A 269 -7.71 -4.20 -10.04
C LEU A 269 -9.14 -3.97 -10.56
N GLY A 270 -9.35 -3.98 -11.88
CA GLY A 270 -10.66 -3.75 -12.49
C GLY A 270 -11.05 -2.27 -12.59
N VAL A 271 -10.11 -1.34 -12.34
CA VAL A 271 -10.32 0.10 -12.51
C VAL A 271 -10.10 0.48 -13.97
N LYS A 272 -11.11 1.10 -14.60
CA LYS A 272 -11.15 1.46 -16.03
C LYS A 272 -10.74 2.90 -16.32
#